data_AF-A0A952ZW11-F1
#
_entry.id   AF-A0A952ZW11-F1
#
_cell.length_a   1.000
_cell.length_b   1.000
_cell.length_c   1.000
_cell.angle_alpha   90.00
_cell.angle_beta   90.00
_cell.angle_gamma   90.00
#
_symmetry.space_group_name_H-M   'P 1'
#
loop_
_entity.id
_entity.type
_entity.pdbx_description
1 polymer ?
#
loop_
_entity_poly.entity_id
_entity_poly.type
_entity_poly.pdbx_seq_one_letter_code
_entity_poly.pdbx_strand_id
1 'polypeptide(L)'
;MNGNGSQPSCGSARLRALWGGRRRPDGAKDCRGARRRRDVDAHLGRSRAFTLIETLLAAALLGGLLLALNFFVFSMAEIWGAGSERRLFDQHVRAVTREVETMLRTAALPPLQTDTPIFGREVRIDDGRRMTLVSYELAEGSPRLPWKTTPLPDVVCGLVQQPDKGLVLYWQSRLEKDFDDAAPRAFVLSPFGAELKYEYLEGDGNFWRVYDQLQRDNQGRWRMPQRLRLGFAHGTMKTETTVTLPPAPGALPHY
;
A
#
# COMPACT_ATOMS: atom_id res chain seq x y z
N MET A 1 50.57 -20.75 -12.35
CA MET A 1 49.96 -21.05 -13.66
C MET A 1 48.76 -20.12 -13.79
N ASN A 2 48.92 -18.85 -14.17
CA ASN A 2 49.12 -18.25 -15.50
C ASN A 2 48.01 -18.49 -16.54
N GLY A 3 47.48 -17.37 -17.05
CA GLY A 3 46.69 -17.19 -18.29
C GLY A 3 45.20 -17.00 -18.02
N ASN A 4 44.57 -15.81 -18.02
CA ASN A 4 44.65 -14.62 -18.88
C ASN A 4 44.39 -14.90 -20.37
N GLY A 5 43.33 -14.29 -20.92
CA GLY A 5 42.94 -14.44 -22.32
C GLY A 5 41.62 -13.76 -22.68
N SER A 6 41.56 -12.44 -22.51
CA SER A 6 40.59 -11.55 -23.14
C SER A 6 41.04 -11.21 -24.57
N GLN A 7 40.13 -11.27 -25.55
CA GLN A 7 40.07 -10.30 -26.66
C GLN A 7 38.76 -10.42 -27.49
N PRO A 8 38.26 -9.32 -28.08
CA PRO A 8 36.94 -9.20 -28.71
C PRO A 8 36.98 -9.26 -30.25
N SER A 9 35.85 -9.62 -30.88
CA SER A 9 35.68 -9.55 -32.33
C SER A 9 35.10 -8.20 -32.78
N CYS A 10 35.78 -7.62 -33.78
CA CYS A 10 35.46 -6.40 -34.49
C CYS A 10 34.64 -6.69 -35.76
N GLY A 11 33.76 -5.75 -36.15
CA GLY A 11 33.11 -5.68 -37.48
C GLY A 11 31.59 -5.58 -37.35
N SER A 12 30.88 -4.59 -37.89
CA SER A 12 31.13 -3.81 -39.08
C SER A 12 30.26 -2.53 -39.08
N ALA A 13 30.73 -1.55 -39.83
CA ALA A 13 30.15 -0.24 -40.06
C ALA A 13 28.72 -0.27 -40.60
N ARG A 14 27.92 0.77 -40.27
CA ARG A 14 27.37 1.69 -41.29
C ARG A 14 26.64 2.91 -40.69
N LEU A 15 27.18 4.08 -41.05
CA LEU A 15 26.49 5.28 -41.53
C LEU A 15 25.59 6.07 -40.55
N ARG A 16 26.21 7.05 -39.86
CA ARG A 16 25.59 8.35 -39.56
C ARG A 16 26.58 9.46 -39.89
N ALA A 17 26.30 10.22 -40.94
CA ALA A 17 26.90 11.54 -41.15
C ALA A 17 26.07 12.34 -42.15
N LEU A 18 25.35 13.34 -41.65
CA LEU A 18 24.80 14.51 -42.33
C LEU A 18 24.41 15.40 -41.14
N TRP A 19 25.12 16.46 -40.74
CA TRP A 19 25.51 17.62 -41.53
C TRP A 19 26.74 18.30 -40.92
N GLY A 20 27.80 18.43 -41.72
CA GLY A 20 28.86 19.42 -41.54
C GLY A 20 28.35 20.81 -41.90
N GLY A 21 28.93 21.90 -41.43
CA GLY A 21 30.36 22.08 -41.31
C GLY A 21 30.75 23.30 -42.16
N ARG A 22 30.66 24.44 -41.51
CA ARG A 22 30.97 25.81 -41.93
C ARG A 22 32.34 25.91 -42.65
N ARG A 23 32.40 26.48 -43.87
CA ARG A 23 33.60 27.13 -44.44
C ARG A 23 33.25 28.25 -45.43
N ARG A 24 34.04 29.33 -45.37
CA ARG A 24 34.27 30.42 -46.33
C ARG A 24 35.72 30.88 -46.11
N PRO A 25 36.33 31.69 -46.99
CA PRO A 25 36.19 31.79 -48.45
C PRO A 25 37.56 31.84 -49.17
N ASP A 26 37.58 31.81 -50.49
CA ASP A 26 38.67 32.36 -51.30
C ASP A 26 38.12 32.86 -52.65
N GLY A 27 38.71 33.96 -53.14
CA GLY A 27 39.00 34.10 -54.57
C GLY A 27 38.00 34.82 -55.46
N ALA A 28 38.17 36.14 -55.54
CA ALA A 28 37.77 37.08 -56.58
C ALA A 28 37.61 36.55 -58.03
N LYS A 29 36.60 37.10 -58.73
CA LYS A 29 36.75 37.95 -59.94
C LYS A 29 35.38 38.25 -60.57
N ASP A 30 35.11 39.54 -60.77
CA ASP A 30 35.03 40.18 -62.08
C ASP A 30 33.91 41.24 -62.18
N CYS A 31 34.26 42.33 -62.84
CA CYS A 31 33.46 43.52 -63.04
C CYS A 31 32.73 43.44 -64.38
N ARG A 32 31.42 43.72 -64.41
CA ARG A 32 30.80 44.69 -65.35
C ARG A 32 29.27 44.64 -65.30
N GLY A 33 28.69 45.84 -65.34
CA GLY A 33 27.50 46.11 -66.14
C GLY A 33 26.15 45.74 -65.52
N ALA A 34 25.52 46.73 -64.89
CA ALA A 34 24.23 47.28 -65.33
C ALA A 34 23.59 48.03 -64.17
N ARG A 35 23.52 49.36 -64.31
CA ARG A 35 22.53 50.17 -63.60
C ARG A 35 21.14 49.67 -63.97
N ARG A 36 20.49 48.92 -63.09
CA ARG A 36 19.04 48.99 -62.92
C ARG A 36 18.78 49.57 -61.54
N ARG A 37 18.46 50.86 -61.52
CA ARG A 37 17.68 51.44 -60.42
C ARG A 37 16.36 50.65 -60.38
N ARG A 38 16.26 49.68 -59.47
CA ARG A 38 14.97 49.34 -58.88
C ARG A 38 14.76 50.37 -57.79
N ASP A 39 13.76 51.20 -57.98
CA ASP A 39 13.09 51.85 -56.86
C ASP A 39 12.64 50.73 -55.92
N VAL A 40 13.46 50.50 -54.90
CA VAL A 40 12.99 49.85 -53.70
C VAL A 40 12.20 50.96 -53.03
N ASP A 41 10.89 50.96 -53.27
CA ASP A 41 9.93 51.62 -52.42
C ASP A 41 10.26 51.19 -50.99
N ALA A 42 11.03 52.04 -50.33
CA ALA A 42 11.19 52.01 -48.91
C ALA A 42 9.82 52.39 -48.38
N HIS A 43 8.93 51.39 -48.29
CA HIS A 43 8.13 51.23 -47.10
C HIS A 43 9.14 51.12 -45.96
N LEU A 44 9.65 52.28 -45.54
CA LEU A 44 10.11 52.55 -44.20
C LEU A 44 8.95 52.10 -43.34
N GLY A 45 9.00 50.83 -42.96
CA GLY A 45 8.15 50.26 -41.94
C GLY A 45 8.35 51.17 -40.75
N ARG A 46 7.39 52.07 -40.55
CA ARG A 46 7.29 52.94 -39.40
C ARG A 46 7.50 52.03 -38.21
N SER A 47 8.67 52.11 -37.61
CA SER A 47 8.98 51.42 -36.37
C SER A 47 8.13 52.13 -35.33
N ARG A 48 6.88 51.68 -35.17
CA ARG A 48 6.00 52.16 -34.12
C ARG A 48 6.63 51.66 -32.83
N ALA A 49 7.29 52.56 -32.12
CA ALA A 49 7.69 52.31 -30.74
C ALA A 49 6.41 52.02 -29.94
N PHE A 50 6.41 50.95 -29.17
CA PHE A 50 5.30 50.59 -28.30
C PHE A 50 5.05 51.72 -27.30
N THR A 51 3.79 52.09 -27.15
CA THR A 51 3.43 53.13 -26.18
C THR A 51 3.54 52.58 -24.76
N LEU A 52 3.89 53.42 -23.79
CA LEU A 52 4.01 53.03 -22.38
C LEU A 52 2.77 52.27 -21.88
N ILE A 53 1.57 52.74 -22.28
CA ILE A 53 0.30 52.14 -21.90
C ILE A 53 0.12 50.71 -22.46
N GLU A 54 0.63 50.43 -23.66
CA GLU A 54 0.55 49.11 -24.29
C GLU A 54 1.46 48.11 -23.57
N THR A 55 2.65 48.54 -23.16
CA THR A 55 3.56 47.70 -22.36
C THR A 55 3.00 47.42 -20.95
N LEU A 56 2.37 48.42 -20.31
CA LEU A 56 1.70 48.25 -19.03
C LEU A 56 0.49 47.32 -19.13
N LEU A 57 -0.31 47.44 -20.20
CA LEU A 57 -1.45 46.57 -20.45
C LEU A 57 -1.01 45.12 -20.70
N ALA A 58 0.02 44.91 -21.52
CA ALA A 58 0.57 43.58 -21.77
C ALA A 58 1.12 42.94 -20.48
N ALA A 59 1.82 43.70 -19.65
CA ALA A 59 2.32 43.24 -18.36
C ALA A 59 1.17 42.90 -17.39
N ALA A 60 0.11 43.71 -17.35
CA ALA A 60 -1.06 43.45 -16.52
C ALA A 60 -1.81 42.18 -16.95
N LEU A 61 -2.01 41.97 -18.25
CA LEU A 61 -2.66 40.77 -18.79
C LEU A 61 -1.79 39.52 -18.55
N LEU A 62 -0.48 39.61 -18.76
CA LEU A 62 0.43 38.50 -18.50
C LEU A 62 0.47 38.15 -17.00
N GLY A 63 0.53 39.16 -16.13
CA GLY A 63 0.47 38.98 -14.68
C GLY A 63 -0.85 38.35 -14.24
N GLY A 64 -1.98 38.84 -14.77
CA GLY A 64 -3.30 38.26 -14.52
C GLY A 64 -3.41 36.82 -15.00
N LEU A 65 -2.86 36.49 -16.17
CA LEU A 65 -2.83 35.13 -16.71
C LEU A 65 -2.01 34.19 -15.83
N LEU A 66 -0.82 34.60 -15.40
CA LEU A 66 0.03 33.82 -14.49
C LEU A 66 -0.66 33.58 -13.14
N LEU A 67 -1.34 34.60 -12.61
CA LEU A 67 -2.11 34.47 -11.38
C LEU A 67 -3.25 33.45 -11.54
N ALA A 68 -4.04 33.56 -12.62
CA ALA A 68 -5.12 32.62 -12.90
C ALA A 68 -4.61 31.18 -13.08
N LEU A 69 -3.46 31.00 -13.73
CA LEU A 69 -2.83 29.69 -13.89
C LEU A 69 -2.42 29.08 -12.54
N ASN A 70 -1.83 29.89 -11.66
CA ASN A 70 -1.46 29.43 -10.32
C ASN A 70 -2.69 29.00 -9.50
N PHE A 71 -3.77 29.80 -9.50
CA PHE A 71 -5.02 29.42 -8.83
C PHE A 71 -5.62 28.12 -9.39
N PHE A 72 -5.56 27.94 -10.71
CA PHE A 72 -6.03 26.71 -11.35
C PHE A 72 -5.23 25.48 -10.88
N VAL A 73 -3.90 25.58 -10.79
CA VAL A 73 -3.05 24.48 -10.30
C VAL A 73 -3.36 24.14 -8.85
N PHE A 74 -3.58 25.13 -7.99
CA PHE A 74 -3.97 24.88 -6.59
C PHE A 74 -5.35 24.24 -6.48
N SER A 75 -6.32 24.69 -7.28
CA SER A 75 -7.66 24.09 -7.32
C SER A 75 -7.60 22.62 -7.73
N MET A 76 -6.80 22.27 -8.73
CA MET A 76 -6.58 20.86 -9.06
C MET A 76 -5.82 20.13 -7.95
N ALA A 77 -4.78 20.71 -7.35
CA ALA A 77 -4.07 20.06 -6.26
C ALA A 77 -5.00 19.72 -5.08
N GLU A 78 -5.96 20.59 -4.74
CA GLU A 78 -6.96 20.34 -3.72
C GLU A 78 -7.90 19.18 -4.08
N ILE A 79 -8.35 19.06 -5.33
CA ILE A 79 -9.22 17.95 -5.77
C ILE A 79 -8.53 16.60 -5.62
N TRP A 80 -7.21 16.54 -5.87
CA TRP A 80 -6.45 15.30 -5.84
C TRP A 80 -5.95 14.98 -4.42
N GLY A 81 -5.72 16.01 -3.61
CA GLY A 81 -5.31 15.88 -2.22
C GLY A 81 -6.48 15.60 -1.26
N ALA A 82 -7.66 16.16 -1.54
CA ALA A 82 -8.83 16.04 -0.69
C ALA A 82 -9.29 14.57 -0.57
N GLY A 83 -9.31 14.07 0.66
CA GLY A 83 -9.74 12.70 0.95
C GLY A 83 -8.73 11.61 0.59
N SER A 84 -7.51 11.98 0.18
CA SER A 84 -6.42 11.00 -0.06
C SER A 84 -6.12 10.16 1.20
N GLU A 85 -6.04 10.79 2.37
CA GLU A 85 -5.84 10.11 3.66
C GLU A 85 -6.97 9.14 3.99
N ARG A 86 -8.23 9.55 3.77
CA ARG A 86 -9.39 8.68 4.01
C ARG A 86 -9.37 7.46 3.09
N ARG A 87 -9.01 7.65 1.83
CA ARG A 87 -8.88 6.55 0.87
C ARG A 87 -7.74 5.60 1.27
N LEU A 88 -6.59 6.12 1.71
CA LEU A 88 -5.47 5.30 2.19
C LEU A 88 -5.86 4.52 3.45
N PHE A 89 -6.59 5.15 4.37
CA PHE A 89 -7.13 4.50 5.55
C PHE A 89 -8.10 3.38 5.18
N ASP A 90 -9.07 3.63 4.30
CA ASP A 90 -10.02 2.61 3.85
C ASP A 90 -9.31 1.45 3.11
N GLN A 91 -8.29 1.75 2.31
CA GLN A 91 -7.46 0.74 1.65
C GLN A 91 -6.70 -0.12 2.66
N HIS A 92 -6.12 0.51 3.69
CA HIS A 92 -5.43 -0.20 4.77
C HIS A 92 -6.40 -1.10 5.54
N VAL A 93 -7.56 -0.59 5.94
CA VAL A 93 -8.60 -1.37 6.64
C VAL A 93 -9.02 -2.59 5.80
N ARG A 94 -9.25 -2.42 4.49
CA ARG A 94 -9.58 -3.53 3.59
C ARG A 94 -8.44 -4.54 3.47
N ALA A 95 -7.20 -4.06 3.34
CA ALA A 95 -6.03 -4.93 3.23
C ALA A 95 -5.84 -5.78 4.50
N VAL A 96 -5.95 -5.17 5.68
CA VAL A 96 -5.84 -5.86 6.98
C VAL A 96 -7.00 -6.85 7.16
N THR A 97 -8.23 -6.43 6.86
CA THR A 97 -9.41 -7.32 6.97
C THR A 97 -9.25 -8.54 6.06
N ARG A 98 -8.79 -8.34 4.81
CA ARG A 98 -8.56 -9.43 3.87
C ARG A 98 -7.44 -10.35 4.31
N GLU A 99 -6.37 -9.81 4.88
CA GLU A 99 -5.27 -10.61 5.43
C GLU A 99 -5.75 -11.53 6.55
N VAL A 100 -6.50 -10.99 7.53
CA VAL A 100 -7.10 -11.79 8.62
C VAL A 100 -8.04 -12.86 8.07
N GLU A 101 -8.90 -12.50 7.13
CA GLU A 101 -9.80 -13.44 6.48
C GLU A 101 -9.04 -14.56 5.76
N THR A 102 -7.98 -14.23 5.02
CA THR A 102 -7.13 -15.21 4.34
C THR A 102 -6.44 -16.13 5.34
N MET A 103 -5.85 -15.60 6.42
CA MET A 103 -5.20 -16.42 7.45
C MET A 103 -6.19 -17.38 8.12
N LEU A 104 -7.38 -16.91 8.49
CA LEU A 104 -8.42 -17.76 9.10
C LEU A 104 -8.94 -18.82 8.14
N ARG A 105 -9.16 -18.47 6.86
CA ARG A 105 -9.56 -19.43 5.83
C ARG A 105 -8.47 -20.49 5.60
N THR A 106 -7.21 -20.09 5.53
CA THR A 106 -6.07 -21.00 5.38
C THR A 106 -5.95 -21.92 6.59
N ALA A 107 -6.16 -21.42 7.81
CA ALA A 107 -6.15 -22.24 9.02
C ALA A 107 -7.23 -23.32 9.02
N ALA A 108 -8.39 -23.06 8.40
CA ALA A 108 -9.47 -24.04 8.28
C ALA A 108 -9.29 -25.06 7.16
N LEU A 109 -8.28 -24.91 6.30
CA LEU A 109 -7.97 -25.93 5.30
C LEU A 109 -7.19 -27.08 5.95
N PRO A 110 -7.61 -28.34 5.76
CA PRO A 110 -6.85 -29.50 6.24
C PRO A 110 -5.51 -29.58 5.48
N PRO A 111 -4.39 -29.63 6.22
CA PRO A 111 -3.74 -30.91 6.53
C PRO A 111 -3.35 -31.12 8.00
N LEU A 112 -3.68 -30.16 8.89
CA LEU A 112 -3.29 -30.22 10.31
C LEU A 112 -4.09 -31.31 11.05
N GLN A 113 -3.42 -32.17 11.82
CA GLN A 113 -4.03 -33.22 12.66
C GLN A 113 -4.76 -32.66 13.89
N THR A 114 -5.35 -31.47 13.78
CA THR A 114 -6.04 -30.80 14.89
C THR A 114 -7.53 -30.77 14.59
N ASP A 115 -8.33 -31.44 15.44
CA ASP A 115 -9.80 -31.53 15.29
C ASP A 115 -10.49 -30.15 15.31
N THR A 116 -9.87 -29.13 15.91
CA THR A 116 -10.37 -27.75 15.96
C THR A 116 -9.29 -26.75 15.54
N PRO A 117 -9.27 -26.30 14.26
CA PRO A 117 -8.20 -25.43 13.74
C PRO A 117 -8.22 -24.01 14.34
N ILE A 118 -9.35 -23.59 14.91
CA ILE A 118 -9.53 -22.31 15.58
C ILE A 118 -10.03 -22.58 17.01
N PHE A 119 -9.35 -22.02 18.01
CA PHE A 119 -9.62 -22.27 19.42
C PHE A 119 -9.28 -21.06 20.30
N GLY A 120 -9.84 -21.06 21.51
CA GLY A 120 -9.52 -20.08 22.55
C GLY A 120 -8.29 -20.55 23.34
N ARG A 121 -7.31 -19.67 23.53
CA ARG A 121 -6.11 -19.98 24.31
C ARG A 121 -5.71 -18.81 25.17
N GLU A 122 -5.38 -19.08 26.43
CA GLU A 122 -4.74 -18.11 27.29
C GLU A 122 -3.24 -18.10 27.01
N VAL A 123 -2.70 -16.94 26.67
CA VAL A 123 -1.29 -16.78 26.28
C VAL A 123 -0.66 -15.70 27.16
N ARG A 124 0.57 -15.97 27.61
CA ARG A 124 1.41 -14.98 28.28
C ARG A 124 2.09 -14.11 27.24
N ILE A 125 1.70 -12.84 27.20
CA ILE A 125 2.22 -11.86 26.26
C ILE A 125 3.52 -11.23 26.80
N ASP A 126 4.30 -10.58 25.94
CA ASP A 126 5.55 -9.86 26.24
C ASP A 126 5.50 -9.01 27.53
N ASP A 127 4.35 -8.40 27.83
CA ASP A 127 4.11 -7.57 29.01
C ASP A 127 3.81 -8.39 30.29
N GLY A 128 4.03 -9.70 30.26
CA GLY A 128 3.81 -10.64 31.37
C GLY A 128 2.34 -10.93 31.68
N ARG A 129 1.40 -10.16 31.13
CA ARG A 129 -0.05 -10.37 31.25
C ARG A 129 -0.49 -11.64 30.52
N ARG A 130 -1.45 -12.36 31.11
CA ARG A 130 -2.17 -13.44 30.42
C ARG A 130 -3.40 -12.86 29.73
N MET A 131 -3.54 -13.10 28.43
CA MET A 131 -4.71 -12.69 27.67
C MET A 131 -5.32 -13.89 26.97
N THR A 132 -6.66 -13.91 26.89
CA THR A 132 -7.39 -14.90 26.11
C THR A 132 -7.41 -14.46 24.65
N LEU A 133 -6.77 -15.26 23.80
CA LEU A 133 -6.64 -15.01 22.37
C LEU A 133 -7.54 -15.97 21.59
N VAL A 134 -8.12 -15.48 20.49
CA VAL A 134 -8.58 -16.37 19.42
C VAL A 134 -7.33 -16.82 18.67
N SER A 135 -6.99 -18.09 18.87
CA SER A 135 -5.82 -18.73 18.27
C SER A 135 -6.24 -19.65 17.13
N TYR A 136 -5.37 -19.77 16.13
CA TYR A 136 -5.56 -20.65 14.99
C TYR A 136 -4.21 -21.18 14.51
N GLU A 137 -4.23 -22.34 13.87
CA GLU A 137 -3.02 -23.01 13.39
C GLU A 137 -2.88 -22.87 11.88
N LEU A 138 -1.65 -22.62 11.44
CA LEU A 138 -1.27 -22.58 10.04
C LEU A 138 -0.21 -23.65 9.79
N ALA A 139 -0.40 -24.48 8.76
CA ALA A 139 0.58 -25.49 8.38
C ALA A 139 1.92 -24.85 7.99
N GLU A 140 1.86 -23.67 7.36
CA GLU A 140 3.01 -22.83 7.04
C GLU A 140 2.72 -21.38 7.47
N GLY A 141 3.70 -20.73 8.09
CA GLY A 141 3.60 -19.34 8.51
C GLY A 141 3.37 -18.39 7.34
N SER A 142 2.56 -17.35 7.55
CA SER A 142 2.31 -16.33 6.52
C SER A 142 3.63 -15.65 6.11
N PRO A 143 3.84 -15.35 4.81
CA PRO A 143 5.00 -14.59 4.33
C PRO A 143 5.14 -13.19 4.96
N ARG A 144 4.08 -12.66 5.59
CA ARG A 144 4.12 -11.39 6.31
C ARG A 144 4.75 -11.48 7.70
N LEU A 145 4.89 -12.69 8.25
CA LEU A 145 5.55 -12.88 9.53
C LEU A 145 7.04 -12.51 9.39
N PRO A 146 7.63 -11.80 10.36
CA PRO A 146 9.02 -11.34 10.30
C PRO A 146 10.00 -12.49 10.55
N TRP A 147 10.04 -13.46 9.62
CA TRP A 147 10.92 -14.63 9.65
C TRP A 147 11.77 -14.68 8.38
N LYS A 148 13.07 -14.93 8.54
CA LYS A 148 14.07 -14.56 7.52
C LYS A 148 14.33 -15.60 6.43
N THR A 149 14.06 -16.88 6.66
CA THR A 149 14.57 -17.96 5.78
C THR A 149 13.48 -18.64 4.97
N THR A 150 12.62 -19.38 5.65
CA THR A 150 11.61 -20.28 5.06
C THR A 150 10.37 -20.19 5.93
N PRO A 151 9.15 -20.14 5.37
CA PRO A 151 7.93 -20.13 6.18
C PRO A 151 8.01 -21.23 7.24
N LEU A 152 7.80 -20.81 8.49
CA LEU A 152 7.94 -21.70 9.63
C LEU A 152 6.78 -22.72 9.59
N PRO A 153 7.02 -24.02 9.78
CA PRO A 153 5.95 -25.00 9.81
C PRO A 153 5.18 -24.94 11.14
N ASP A 154 3.92 -25.39 11.12
CA ASP A 154 3.03 -25.55 12.28
C ASP A 154 3.01 -24.33 13.20
N VAL A 155 2.61 -23.19 12.65
CA VAL A 155 2.58 -21.90 13.36
C VAL A 155 1.23 -21.71 14.03
N VAL A 156 1.25 -21.49 15.35
CA VAL A 156 0.08 -21.08 16.10
C VAL A 156 0.05 -19.57 16.19
N CYS A 157 -0.97 -18.99 15.57
CA CYS A 157 -1.24 -17.56 15.54
C CYS A 157 -2.34 -17.21 16.54
N GLY A 158 -2.27 -16.04 17.18
CA GLY A 158 -3.28 -15.54 18.11
C GLY A 158 -3.54 -14.05 17.89
N LEU A 159 -4.81 -13.67 17.72
CA LEU A 159 -5.20 -12.28 17.44
C LEU A 159 -5.71 -11.57 18.69
N VAL A 160 -5.24 -10.34 18.92
CA VAL A 160 -5.70 -9.48 20.02
C VAL A 160 -5.59 -8.00 19.67
N GLN A 161 -6.47 -7.20 20.27
CA GLN A 161 -6.34 -5.76 20.27
C GLN A 161 -5.61 -5.30 21.55
N GLN A 162 -4.59 -4.47 21.37
CA GLN A 162 -3.86 -3.83 22.45
C GLN A 162 -4.02 -2.31 22.33
N PRO A 163 -4.45 -1.61 23.40
CA PRO A 163 -4.65 -0.17 23.37
C PRO A 163 -3.44 0.64 22.88
N ASP A 164 -2.22 0.20 23.25
CA ASP A 164 -0.99 0.93 22.94
C ASP A 164 -0.36 0.56 21.59
N LYS A 165 -0.69 -0.62 21.04
CA LYS A 165 -0.06 -1.16 19.80
C LYS A 165 -1.02 -1.28 18.62
N GLY A 166 -2.32 -1.35 18.87
CA GLY A 166 -3.34 -1.63 17.86
C GLY A 166 -3.68 -3.12 17.77
N LEU A 167 -3.95 -3.61 16.56
CA LEU A 167 -4.24 -5.01 16.29
C LEU A 167 -2.93 -5.79 16.18
N VAL A 168 -2.70 -6.71 17.11
CA VAL A 168 -1.46 -7.49 17.23
C VAL A 168 -1.74 -8.97 16.97
N LEU A 169 -0.84 -9.57 16.19
CA LEU A 169 -0.78 -11.00 15.92
C LEU A 169 0.39 -11.59 16.71
N TYR A 170 0.08 -12.47 17.65
CA TYR A 170 1.06 -13.32 18.32
C TYR A 170 1.28 -14.58 17.50
N TRP A 171 2.53 -15.00 17.33
CA TRP A 171 2.85 -16.19 16.56
C TRP A 171 4.04 -16.95 17.13
N GLN A 172 3.99 -18.27 17.02
CA GLN A 172 5.04 -19.19 17.48
C GLN A 172 4.87 -20.54 16.78
N SER A 173 5.95 -21.24 16.46
CA SER A 173 5.84 -22.60 15.93
C SER A 173 5.73 -23.64 17.03
N ARG A 174 4.91 -24.67 16.81
CA ARG A 174 4.81 -25.84 17.69
C ARG A 174 6.10 -26.64 17.79
N LEU A 175 7.03 -26.43 16.86
CA LEU A 175 8.34 -27.11 16.84
C LEU A 175 9.39 -26.40 17.70
N GLU A 176 9.05 -25.27 18.32
CA GLU A 176 9.95 -24.58 19.25
C GLU A 176 10.03 -25.33 20.59
N LYS A 177 11.25 -25.49 21.12
CA LYS A 177 11.50 -26.27 22.36
C LYS A 177 10.79 -25.71 23.59
N ASP A 178 10.61 -24.40 23.63
CA ASP A 178 10.01 -23.68 24.75
C ASP A 178 8.60 -23.19 24.41
N PHE A 179 7.84 -23.93 23.58
CA PHE A 179 6.53 -23.50 23.07
C PHE A 179 5.54 -23.10 24.18
N ASP A 180 5.49 -23.87 25.27
CA ASP A 180 4.53 -23.63 26.35
C ASP A 180 5.00 -22.56 27.36
N ASP A 181 6.32 -22.34 27.46
CA ASP A 181 6.93 -21.49 28.48
C ASP A 181 7.36 -20.11 27.96
N ALA A 182 7.74 -20.02 26.69
CA ALA A 182 8.18 -18.78 26.06
C ALA A 182 7.00 -17.91 25.62
N ALA A 183 7.17 -16.59 25.74
CA ALA A 183 6.21 -15.66 25.18
C ALA A 183 6.26 -15.73 23.63
N PRO A 184 5.13 -15.87 22.94
CA PRO A 184 5.09 -15.89 21.50
C PRO A 184 5.49 -14.53 20.94
N ARG A 185 6.03 -14.54 19.72
CA ARG A 185 6.51 -13.32 19.07
C ARG A 185 5.34 -12.44 18.67
N ALA A 186 5.45 -11.14 18.89
CA ALA A 186 4.46 -10.17 18.46
C ALA A 186 4.75 -9.63 17.04
N PHE A 187 3.71 -9.50 16.24
CA PHE A 187 3.69 -8.76 14.98
C PHE A 187 2.51 -7.80 14.98
N VAL A 188 2.77 -6.50 14.79
CA VAL A 188 1.70 -5.50 14.70
C VAL A 188 1.06 -5.60 13.32
N LEU A 189 -0.17 -6.13 13.27
CA LEU A 189 -0.92 -6.29 12.03
C LEU A 189 -1.44 -4.93 11.53
N SER A 190 -1.89 -4.09 12.46
CA SER A 190 -2.36 -2.74 12.18
C SER A 190 -2.26 -1.84 13.41
N PRO A 191 -1.57 -0.69 13.34
CA PRO A 191 -1.52 0.27 14.44
C PRO A 191 -2.88 0.96 14.67
N PHE A 192 -3.78 0.92 13.69
CA PHE A 192 -5.10 1.56 13.76
C PHE A 192 -6.18 0.66 14.37
N GLY A 193 -5.83 -0.54 14.84
CA GLY A 193 -6.78 -1.48 15.46
C GLY A 193 -7.27 -0.96 16.81
N ALA A 194 -8.46 -0.37 16.82
CA ALA A 194 -9.07 0.22 18.01
C ALA A 194 -9.84 -0.82 18.84
N GLU A 195 -10.52 -1.76 18.18
CA GLU A 195 -11.38 -2.74 18.86
C GLU A 195 -11.32 -4.12 18.18
N LEU A 196 -11.41 -5.17 18.98
CA LEU A 196 -11.64 -6.54 18.52
C LEU A 196 -12.77 -7.12 19.36
N LYS A 197 -13.90 -7.43 18.73
CA LYS A 197 -15.08 -7.99 19.39
C LYS A 197 -15.46 -9.33 18.77
N TYR A 198 -16.12 -10.15 19.59
CA TYR A 198 -16.53 -11.51 19.26
C TYR A 198 -18.05 -11.54 19.11
N GLU A 199 -18.53 -11.92 17.93
CA GLU A 199 -19.96 -12.03 17.66
C GLU A 199 -20.40 -13.49 17.70
N TYR A 200 -21.43 -13.72 18.50
CA TYR A 200 -22.06 -15.02 18.69
C TYR A 200 -23.48 -14.98 18.15
N LEU A 201 -23.81 -15.98 17.33
CA LEU A 201 -25.19 -16.23 16.93
C LEU A 201 -25.92 -16.93 18.08
N GLU A 202 -27.06 -16.38 18.49
CA GLU A 202 -27.84 -16.89 19.62
C GLU A 202 -29.20 -17.44 19.16
N GLY A 203 -29.68 -18.50 19.82
CA GLY A 203 -31.00 -19.08 19.62
C GLY A 203 -31.27 -19.52 18.17
N ASP A 204 -32.44 -19.16 17.66
CA ASP A 204 -32.96 -19.50 16.32
C ASP A 204 -32.19 -18.85 15.15
N GLY A 205 -31.03 -18.24 15.40
CA GLY A 205 -30.19 -17.62 14.38
C GLY A 205 -30.57 -16.18 14.00
N ASN A 206 -31.49 -15.55 14.73
CA ASN A 206 -32.03 -14.24 14.34
C ASN A 206 -31.29 -13.02 14.92
N PHE A 207 -30.49 -13.17 15.97
CA PHE A 207 -29.76 -12.04 16.55
C PHE A 207 -28.32 -12.37 16.92
N TRP A 208 -27.46 -11.37 16.74
CA TRP A 208 -26.03 -11.42 17.04
C TRP A 208 -25.77 -10.77 18.39
N ARG A 209 -25.09 -11.49 19.28
CA ARG A 209 -24.60 -10.94 20.54
C ARG A 209 -23.11 -10.68 20.46
N VAL A 210 -22.71 -9.46 20.80
CA VAL A 210 -21.33 -8.98 20.70
C VAL A 210 -20.71 -8.94 22.09
N TYR A 211 -19.50 -9.48 22.21
CA TYR A 211 -18.74 -9.50 23.46
C TYR A 211 -17.30 -9.02 23.23
N ASP A 212 -16.71 -8.38 24.23
CA ASP A 212 -15.30 -7.96 24.20
C ASP A 212 -14.33 -9.08 24.60
N GLN A 213 -14.87 -10.19 25.12
CA GLN A 213 -14.10 -11.37 25.56
C GLN A 213 -14.71 -12.64 25.01
N LEU A 214 -13.83 -13.63 24.77
CA LEU A 214 -14.22 -14.95 24.34
C LEU A 214 -15.09 -15.63 25.40
N GLN A 215 -16.21 -16.20 24.98
CA GLN A 215 -17.18 -16.83 25.87
C GLN A 215 -16.85 -18.30 26.11
N ARG A 216 -17.28 -18.83 27.25
CA ARG A 216 -17.27 -20.27 27.55
C ARG A 216 -18.69 -20.83 27.49
N ASP A 217 -18.82 -22.10 27.12
CA ASP A 217 -20.07 -22.83 27.19
C ASP A 217 -20.40 -23.25 28.63
N ASN A 218 -21.59 -23.84 28.83
CA ASN A 218 -22.03 -24.34 30.14
C ASN A 218 -21.17 -25.49 30.69
N GLN A 219 -20.29 -26.07 29.86
CA GLN A 219 -19.37 -27.14 30.21
C GLN A 219 -17.94 -26.60 30.46
N GLY A 220 -17.76 -25.27 30.45
CA GLY A 220 -16.47 -24.61 30.69
C GLY A 220 -15.51 -24.64 29.50
N ARG A 221 -15.92 -25.14 28.33
CA ARG A 221 -15.12 -25.13 27.09
C ARG A 221 -15.27 -23.79 26.38
N TRP A 222 -14.26 -23.39 25.62
CA TRP A 222 -14.33 -22.14 24.84
C TRP A 222 -15.38 -22.25 23.72
N ARG A 223 -16.35 -21.33 23.73
CA ARG A 223 -17.32 -21.17 22.64
C ARG A 223 -16.68 -20.31 21.56
N MET A 224 -16.55 -20.84 20.35
CA MET A 224 -16.01 -20.09 19.22
C MET A 224 -17.05 -19.09 18.68
N PRO A 225 -16.66 -17.84 18.41
CA PRO A 225 -17.53 -16.89 17.73
C PRO A 225 -17.69 -17.28 16.25
N GLN A 226 -18.80 -16.89 15.64
CA GLN A 226 -19.01 -17.08 14.20
C GLN A 226 -18.45 -15.89 13.40
N ARG A 227 -18.32 -14.71 14.00
CA ARG A 227 -17.69 -13.54 13.38
C ARG A 227 -16.80 -12.79 14.36
N LEU A 228 -15.72 -12.21 13.83
CA LEU A 228 -14.91 -11.20 14.51
C LEU A 228 -15.31 -9.83 13.98
N ARG A 229 -15.54 -8.87 14.87
CA ARG A 229 -15.70 -7.46 14.51
C ARG A 229 -14.42 -6.72 14.82
N LEU A 230 -13.83 -6.11 13.79
CA LEU A 230 -12.61 -5.32 13.86
C LEU A 230 -12.99 -3.84 13.77
N GLY A 231 -12.68 -3.07 14.81
CA GLY A 231 -12.83 -1.62 14.81
C GLY A 231 -11.49 -0.96 14.49
N PHE A 232 -11.48 -0.02 13.56
CA PHE A 232 -10.32 0.77 13.19
C PHE A 232 -10.57 2.26 13.44
N ALA A 233 -9.56 2.95 13.96
CA ALA A 233 -9.61 4.39 14.18
C ALA A 233 -8.28 5.07 13.81
N HIS A 234 -8.36 6.20 13.13
CA HIS A 234 -7.21 7.07 12.83
C HIS A 234 -7.66 8.53 12.77
N GLY A 235 -7.24 9.35 13.74
CA GLY A 235 -7.70 10.73 13.87
C GLY A 235 -9.22 10.81 14.03
N THR A 236 -9.90 11.46 13.09
CA THR A 236 -11.37 11.58 13.05
C THR A 236 -12.06 10.42 12.32
N MET A 237 -11.30 9.54 11.67
CA MET A 237 -11.84 8.44 10.86
C MET A 237 -12.07 7.20 11.71
N LYS A 238 -13.24 6.59 11.56
CA LYS A 238 -13.61 5.33 12.22
C LYS A 238 -14.26 4.40 11.20
N THR A 239 -13.91 3.11 11.24
CA THR A 239 -14.53 2.10 10.38
C THR A 239 -14.56 0.77 11.10
N GLU A 240 -15.70 0.09 11.03
CA GLU A 240 -15.88 -1.26 11.55
C GLU A 240 -15.99 -2.24 10.39
N THR A 241 -15.31 -3.38 10.49
CA THR A 241 -15.42 -4.49 9.55
C THR A 241 -15.70 -5.79 10.29
N THR A 242 -16.31 -6.74 9.59
CA THR A 242 -16.61 -8.07 10.14
C THR A 242 -15.90 -9.14 9.32
N VAL A 243 -15.35 -10.13 10.01
CA VAL A 243 -14.68 -11.29 9.41
C VAL A 243 -15.41 -12.54 9.88
N THR A 244 -15.96 -13.32 8.96
CA THR A 244 -16.62 -14.59 9.26
C THR A 244 -15.58 -15.66 9.53
N LEU A 245 -15.69 -16.35 10.67
CA LEU A 245 -14.87 -17.51 10.93
C LEU A 245 -15.40 -18.69 10.10
N PRO A 246 -14.51 -19.49 9.49
CA PRO A 246 -14.92 -20.74 8.86
C PRO A 246 -15.57 -21.66 9.90
N PRO A 247 -16.61 -22.41 9.52
CA PRO A 247 -17.24 -23.36 10.43
C PRO A 247 -16.22 -24.42 10.87
N ALA A 248 -16.35 -24.90 12.09
CA ALA A 248 -15.56 -26.05 12.54
C ALA A 248 -15.76 -27.24 11.58
N PRO A 249 -14.75 -28.08 11.34
CA PRO A 249 -14.90 -29.27 10.51
C PRO A 249 -16.09 -30.11 11.01
N GLY A 250 -17.13 -30.26 10.19
CA GLY A 250 -18.37 -30.99 10.53
C GLY A 250 -19.57 -30.13 10.93
N ALA A 251 -19.43 -28.80 11.05
CA ALA A 251 -20.59 -27.90 11.20
C ALA A 251 -21.19 -27.56 9.82
N LEU A 252 -22.51 -27.73 9.68
CA LEU A 252 -23.22 -27.37 8.45
C LEU A 252 -23.13 -25.86 8.18
N PRO A 253 -22.90 -25.44 6.93
CA PRO A 253 -22.94 -24.02 6.59
C PRO A 253 -24.35 -23.47 6.81
N HIS A 254 -24.46 -22.42 7.62
CA HIS A 254 -25.70 -21.65 7.74
C HIS A 254 -25.78 -20.69 6.54
N TYR A 255 -26.67 -21.01 5.59
CA TYR A 255 -27.01 -20.16 4.44
C TYR A 255 -28.29 -19.37 4.73
#